data_AF-A0A7K4FAA7-F1
#
_entry.id   AF-A0A7K4FAA7-F1
#
_cell.length_a   1.000
_cell.length_b   1.000
_cell.length_c   1.000
_cell.angle_alpha   90.00
_cell.angle_beta   90.00
_cell.angle_gamma   90.00
#
_symmetry.space_group_name_H-M   'P 1'
#
loop_
_entity.id
_entity.type
_entity.pdbx_description
1 polymer ?
#
loop_
_entity_poly.entity_id
_entity_poly.type
_entity_poly.pdbx_seq_one_letter_code
_entity_poly.pdbx_strand_id
1 'polypeptide(L)'
;MALTVSLILTGIAIGLLVLYAADVAVAMSSDSDYGFLPLDHMQRGMGLGGPALILPIIAFFISRKEPSKGLGVMIIISGVLIVIGGIVVLVNPAPAAESSDRDPISSMAMMFIPAAIQLALGAIKISKS
;
A
#
# COMPACT_ATOMS: atom_id res chain seq x y z
N MET A 1 9.13 -10.59 -21.11
CA MET A 1 9.07 -9.11 -21.10
C MET A 1 8.08 -8.61 -20.06
N ALA A 2 6.90 -9.24 -19.93
CA ALA A 2 5.87 -8.78 -19.00
C ALA A 2 6.26 -9.00 -17.53
N LEU A 3 7.03 -10.05 -17.21
CA LEU A 3 7.57 -10.28 -15.87
C LEU A 3 8.53 -9.18 -15.44
N THR A 4 9.47 -8.76 -16.28
CA THR A 4 10.42 -7.67 -15.97
C THR A 4 9.68 -6.37 -15.64
N VAL A 5 8.69 -6.00 -16.45
CA VAL A 5 7.83 -4.84 -16.20
C VAL A 5 7.09 -4.98 -14.87
N SER A 6 6.57 -6.17 -14.57
CA SER A 6 5.83 -6.43 -13.33
C SER A 6 6.72 -6.35 -12.09
N LEU A 7 7.97 -6.83 -12.17
CA LEU A 7 8.96 -6.68 -11.09
C LEU A 7 9.28 -5.20 -10.85
N ILE A 8 9.48 -4.41 -11.91
CA ILE A 8 9.75 -2.97 -11.80
C ILE A 8 8.55 -2.25 -11.17
N LEU A 9 7.33 -2.50 -11.65
CA LEU A 9 6.11 -1.89 -11.11
C LEU A 9 5.91 -2.22 -9.63
N THR A 10 6.14 -3.48 -9.24
CA THR A 10 5.99 -3.89 -7.84
C THR A 10 7.12 -3.32 -6.98
N GLY A 11 8.34 -3.20 -7.51
CA GLY A 11 9.45 -2.52 -6.84
C GLY A 11 9.16 -1.04 -6.59
N ILE A 12 8.63 -0.34 -7.58
CA ILE A 12 8.19 1.07 -7.44
C ILE A 12 7.10 1.16 -6.37
N ALA A 13 6.11 0.26 -6.37
CA ALA A 13 5.05 0.25 -5.37
C ALA A 13 5.59 0.10 -3.94
N ILE A 14 6.52 -0.83 -3.72
CA ILE A 14 7.18 -1.01 -2.42
C ILE A 14 7.97 0.25 -2.04
N GLY A 15 8.70 0.85 -2.96
CA GLY A 15 9.40 2.11 -2.73
C GLY A 15 8.46 3.24 -2.32
N LEU A 16 7.31 3.36 -2.97
CA LEU A 16 6.26 4.33 -2.63
C LEU A 16 5.65 4.06 -1.24
N LEU A 17 5.42 2.79 -0.87
CA LEU A 17 4.94 2.44 0.47
C LEU A 17 5.94 2.81 1.56
N VAL A 18 7.24 2.56 1.32
CA VAL A 18 8.29 2.92 2.28
C VAL A 18 8.43 4.43 2.40
N LEU A 19 8.39 5.17 1.28
CA LEU A 19 8.40 6.63 1.29
C LEU A 19 7.17 7.20 2.01
N TYR A 20 5.99 6.66 1.74
CA TYR A 20 4.75 7.02 2.43
C TYR A 20 4.88 6.79 3.94
N ALA A 21 5.35 5.61 4.36
CA ALA A 21 5.50 5.26 5.77
C ALA A 21 6.53 6.16 6.47
N ALA A 22 7.66 6.43 5.83
CA ALA A 22 8.68 7.33 6.35
C ALA A 22 8.14 8.76 6.51
N ASP A 23 7.41 9.25 5.51
CA ASP A 23 6.87 10.61 5.53
C ASP A 23 5.77 10.78 6.60
N VAL A 24 4.90 9.77 6.75
CA VAL A 24 3.93 9.70 7.84
C VAL A 24 4.63 9.68 9.21
N ALA A 25 5.69 8.89 9.36
CA ALA A 25 6.41 8.81 10.63
C ALA A 25 7.06 10.14 11.02
N VAL A 26 7.62 10.89 10.05
CA VAL A 26 8.15 12.24 10.29
C VAL A 26 7.02 13.19 10.68
N ALA A 27 5.90 13.17 9.96
CA ALA A 27 4.74 14.03 10.24
C ALA A 27 4.17 13.81 11.64
N MET A 28 4.12 12.56 12.09
CA MET A 28 3.67 12.23 13.46
C MET A 28 4.62 12.73 14.56
N SER A 29 5.83 13.12 14.20
CA SER A 29 6.85 13.62 15.12
C SER A 29 7.10 15.13 15.02
N SER A 30 6.36 15.83 14.14
CA SER A 30 6.50 17.27 13.89
C SER A 30 5.28 18.04 14.39
N ASP A 31 5.49 19.26 14.87
CA ASP A 31 4.40 20.16 15.31
C ASP A 31 3.58 20.73 14.14
N SER A 32 4.01 20.48 12.89
CA SER A 32 3.42 21.07 11.69
C SER A 32 2.50 20.13 10.91
N ASP A 33 2.31 18.88 11.37
CA ASP A 33 1.59 17.80 10.66
C ASP A 33 2.14 17.46 9.25
N TYR A 34 3.25 18.09 8.85
CA TYR A 34 3.97 17.83 7.60
C TYR A 34 5.11 16.86 7.82
N GLY A 35 5.30 15.97 6.85
CA GLY A 35 6.46 15.08 6.80
C GLY A 35 7.69 15.80 6.25
N PHE A 36 8.59 15.05 5.63
CA PHE A 36 9.71 15.63 4.89
C PHE A 36 9.27 16.16 3.51
N LEU A 37 8.14 15.66 3.00
CA LEU A 37 7.45 16.21 1.85
C LEU A 37 6.41 17.25 2.31
N PRO A 38 6.29 18.39 1.61
CA PRO A 38 5.29 19.41 1.91
C PRO A 38 3.91 18.99 1.36
N LEU A 39 3.46 17.79 1.73
CA LEU A 39 2.18 17.21 1.33
C LEU A 39 1.27 17.14 2.56
N ASP A 40 0.00 17.52 2.38
CA ASP A 40 -1.00 17.27 3.41
C ASP A 40 -1.32 15.76 3.54
N HIS A 41 -2.03 15.38 4.61
CA HIS A 41 -2.41 13.99 4.88
C HIS A 41 -3.14 13.31 3.71
N MET A 42 -4.01 14.03 3.02
CA MET A 42 -4.85 13.49 1.94
C MET A 42 -4.04 13.35 0.65
N GLN A 43 -3.23 14.35 0.31
CA GLN A 43 -2.32 14.35 -0.83
C GLN A 43 -1.28 13.25 -0.72
N ARG A 44 -0.73 13.02 0.47
CA ARG A 44 0.20 11.91 0.71
C ARG A 44 -0.48 10.55 0.56
N GLY A 45 -1.68 10.40 1.12
CA GLY A 45 -2.48 9.18 0.97
C GLY A 45 -2.82 8.87 -0.49
N MET A 46 -3.28 9.86 -1.25
CA MET A 46 -3.63 9.67 -2.67
C MET A 46 -2.41 9.61 -3.60
N GLY A 47 -1.37 10.38 -3.33
CA GLY A 47 -0.20 10.54 -4.20
C GLY A 47 0.84 9.42 -4.04
N LEU A 48 1.10 9.00 -2.80
CA LEU A 48 2.05 7.91 -2.52
C LEU A 48 1.34 6.60 -2.23
N GLY A 49 0.35 6.63 -1.33
CA GLY A 49 -0.41 5.44 -0.93
C GLY A 49 -1.25 4.86 -2.06
N GLY A 50 -2.05 5.68 -2.74
CA GLY A 50 -2.96 5.25 -3.81
C GLY A 50 -2.28 4.41 -4.90
N PRO A 51 -1.25 4.94 -5.59
CA PRO A 51 -0.50 4.19 -6.59
C PRO A 51 0.13 2.91 -6.02
N ALA A 52 0.69 2.97 -4.81
CA ALA A 52 1.25 1.81 -4.13
C ALA A 52 0.24 0.66 -3.90
N LEU A 53 -1.04 0.97 -3.72
CA LEU A 53 -2.10 -0.05 -3.58
C LEU A 53 -2.44 -0.73 -4.92
N ILE A 54 -2.37 0.00 -6.03
CA ILE A 54 -2.88 -0.45 -7.33
C ILE A 54 -1.78 -1.11 -8.17
N LEU A 55 -0.55 -0.58 -8.13
CA LEU A 55 0.56 -1.05 -8.95
C LEU A 55 0.88 -2.55 -8.80
N PRO A 56 0.92 -3.15 -7.58
CA PRO A 56 1.16 -4.59 -7.40
C PRO A 56 0.04 -5.45 -8.00
N ILE A 57 -1.21 -4.96 -7.98
CA ILE A 57 -2.36 -5.65 -8.56
C ILE A 57 -2.21 -5.67 -10.08
N ILE A 58 -1.89 -4.53 -10.69
CA ILE A 58 -1.63 -4.43 -12.13
C ILE A 58 -0.47 -5.34 -12.53
N ALA A 59 0.63 -5.33 -11.77
CA ALA A 59 1.80 -6.17 -12.01
C ALA A 59 1.46 -7.68 -11.98
N PHE A 60 0.59 -8.11 -11.07
CA PHE A 60 0.09 -9.48 -11.06
C PHE A 60 -0.63 -9.84 -12.37
N PHE A 61 -1.54 -8.99 -12.83
CA PHE A 61 -2.32 -9.26 -14.04
C PHE A 61 -1.48 -9.21 -15.32
N ILE A 62 -0.54 -8.27 -15.42
CA ILE A 62 0.40 -8.18 -16.55
C ILE A 62 1.22 -9.47 -16.69
N SER A 63 1.75 -9.98 -15.58
CA SER A 63 2.58 -11.19 -15.59
C SER A 63 1.80 -12.49 -15.39
N ARG A 64 0.47 -12.51 -15.42
CA ARG A 64 -0.35 -13.66 -14.99
C ARG A 64 0.05 -14.99 -15.64
N LYS A 65 0.53 -14.95 -16.88
CA LYS A 65 0.97 -16.11 -17.67
C LYS A 65 2.45 -16.48 -17.48
N GLU A 66 3.25 -15.58 -16.90
CA GLU A 66 4.69 -15.79 -16.65
C GLU A 66 4.87 -16.22 -15.18
N PRO A 67 5.33 -17.47 -14.91
CA PRO A 67 5.59 -17.92 -13.55
C PRO A 67 6.72 -17.09 -12.92
N SER A 68 6.52 -16.62 -11.69
CA SER A 68 7.56 -15.97 -10.89
C SER A 68 7.25 -16.03 -9.40
N LYS A 69 8.00 -16.84 -8.66
CA LYS A 69 7.96 -16.87 -7.19
C LYS A 69 8.41 -15.53 -6.60
N GLY A 70 9.45 -14.92 -7.19
CA GLY A 70 9.98 -13.62 -6.75
C GLY A 70 8.94 -12.51 -6.80
N LEU A 71 8.20 -12.39 -7.90
CA LEU A 71 7.12 -11.41 -8.01
C LEU A 71 6.01 -11.67 -6.97
N GLY A 72 5.64 -12.94 -6.77
CA GLY A 72 4.65 -13.32 -5.77
C GLY A 72 5.06 -12.89 -4.35
N VAL A 73 6.31 -13.11 -3.98
CA VAL A 73 6.87 -12.65 -2.69
C VAL A 73 6.83 -11.13 -2.58
N MET A 74 7.19 -10.39 -3.63
CA MET A 74 7.13 -8.91 -3.61
C MET A 74 5.70 -8.39 -3.40
N ILE A 75 4.70 -9.01 -4.02
CA ILE A 75 3.29 -8.65 -3.84
C ILE A 75 2.85 -8.94 -2.39
N ILE A 76 3.29 -10.05 -1.80
CA ILE A 76 3.01 -10.34 -0.37
C ILE A 76 3.64 -9.29 0.53
N ILE A 77 4.91 -8.91 0.29
CA ILE A 77 5.60 -7.87 1.06
C ILE A 77 4.82 -6.56 1.00
N SER A 78 4.39 -6.16 -0.20
CA SER A 78 3.53 -4.98 -0.37
C SER A 78 2.23 -5.10 0.43
N GLY A 79 1.55 -6.25 0.36
CA GLY A 79 0.35 -6.53 1.15
C GLY A 79 0.57 -6.38 2.66
N VAL A 80 1.68 -6.92 3.18
CA VAL A 80 2.05 -6.81 4.60
C VAL A 80 2.33 -5.35 4.99
N LEU A 81 3.05 -4.60 4.16
CA LEU A 81 3.32 -3.17 4.41
C LEU A 81 2.02 -2.36 4.48
N ILE A 82 1.03 -2.67 3.65
CA ILE A 82 -0.29 -2.02 3.69
C ILE A 82 -1.02 -2.37 4.99
N VAL A 83 -0.97 -3.61 5.46
CA VAL A 83 -1.56 -3.97 6.77
C VAL A 83 -0.91 -3.19 7.89
N ILE A 84 0.43 -3.11 7.91
CA ILE A 84 1.17 -2.37 8.94
C ILE A 84 0.80 -0.89 8.91
N GLY A 85 0.83 -0.24 7.73
CA GLY A 85 0.38 1.15 7.59
C GLY A 85 -1.08 1.34 8.00
N GLY A 86 -1.92 0.34 7.67
CA GLY A 86 -3.30 0.17 8.13
C GLY A 86 -3.46 0.35 9.64
N ILE A 87 -2.72 -0.47 10.37
CA ILE A 87 -2.72 -0.50 11.84
C ILE A 87 -2.20 0.83 12.42
N VAL A 88 -1.13 1.39 11.85
CA VAL A 88 -0.55 2.67 12.31
C VAL A 88 -1.57 3.81 12.27
N VAL A 89 -2.35 3.91 11.19
CA VAL A 89 -3.41 4.94 11.09
C VAL A 89 -4.57 4.65 12.05
N LEU A 90 -4.89 3.37 12.30
CA LEU A 90 -5.97 3.01 13.23
C LEU A 90 -5.64 3.39 14.68
N VAL A 91 -4.38 3.25 15.10
CA VAL A 91 -3.94 3.62 16.46
C VAL A 91 -3.58 5.10 16.58
N ASN A 92 -3.38 5.80 15.47
CA ASN A 92 -3.11 7.23 15.41
C ASN A 92 -4.02 7.92 14.37
N PRO A 93 -5.32 8.02 14.64
CA PRO A 93 -6.26 8.65 13.71
C PRO A 93 -5.93 10.13 13.56
N ALA A 94 -5.81 10.60 12.31
CA ALA A 94 -5.67 12.03 12.05
C ALA A 94 -6.96 12.77 12.49
N PRO A 95 -6.88 14.03 12.95
CA PRO A 95 -8.04 14.79 13.43
C PRO A 95 -9.17 14.95 12.38
N ALA A 96 -8.85 14.86 11.08
CA ALA A 96 -9.85 14.86 10.01
C ALA A 96 -10.70 13.57 9.93
N ALA A 97 -10.21 12.45 10.49
CA ALA A 97 -10.91 11.17 10.50
C ALA A 97 -12.10 11.14 11.49
N GLU A 98 -12.13 12.04 12.47
CA GLU A 98 -13.20 12.14 13.47
C GLU A 98 -14.51 12.69 12.93
N SER A 99 -14.50 13.32 11.74
CA SER A 99 -15.67 13.97 11.13
C SER A 99 -16.46 13.08 10.15
N SER A 100 -16.02 11.85 9.92
CA SER A 100 -16.69 10.93 9.00
C SER A 100 -17.74 10.12 9.73
N ASP A 101 -19.02 10.42 9.49
CA ASP A 101 -20.22 9.64 9.85
C ASP A 101 -20.26 8.24 9.18
N ARG A 102 -19.09 7.72 8.78
CA ARG A 102 -18.92 6.45 8.09
C ARG A 102 -18.86 5.34 9.12
N ASP A 103 -19.73 4.35 8.92
CA ASP A 103 -19.80 3.12 9.69
C ASP A 103 -18.37 2.57 9.93
N PRO A 104 -17.92 2.39 11.19
CA PRO A 104 -16.53 2.05 11.53
C PRO A 104 -15.98 0.86 10.73
N ILE A 105 -16.85 -0.12 10.45
CA ILE A 105 -16.54 -1.31 9.66
C ILE A 105 -16.18 -0.95 8.22
N SER A 106 -16.89 0.01 7.61
CA SER A 106 -16.65 0.46 6.23
C SER A 106 -15.32 1.18 6.07
N SER A 107 -14.93 1.99 7.07
CA SER A 107 -13.65 2.69 7.13
C SER A 107 -12.48 1.72 7.27
N MET A 108 -12.62 0.71 8.14
CA MET A 108 -11.63 -0.37 8.26
C MET A 108 -11.55 -1.21 6.98
N ALA A 109 -12.70 -1.57 6.39
CA ALA A 109 -12.75 -2.36 5.18
C ALA A 109 -12.04 -1.66 3.99
N MET A 110 -12.29 -0.37 3.77
CA MET A 110 -11.61 0.38 2.71
C MET A 110 -10.08 0.37 2.85
N MET A 111 -9.56 0.28 4.08
CA MET A 111 -8.12 0.27 4.34
C MET A 111 -7.49 -1.12 4.12
N PHE A 112 -8.18 -2.19 4.50
CA PHE A 112 -7.62 -3.55 4.47
C PHE A 112 -8.02 -4.39 3.26
N ILE A 113 -9.06 -4.02 2.50
CA ILE A 113 -9.44 -4.73 1.26
C ILE A 113 -8.25 -4.83 0.28
N PRO A 114 -7.53 -3.73 -0.03
CA PRO A 114 -6.37 -3.81 -0.93
C PRO A 114 -5.28 -4.75 -0.42
N ALA A 115 -5.04 -4.76 0.90
CA ALA A 115 -4.07 -5.65 1.51
C ALA A 115 -4.47 -7.12 1.38
N ALA A 116 -5.72 -7.45 1.69
CA ALA A 116 -6.24 -8.81 1.55
C ALA A 116 -6.15 -9.31 0.09
N ILE A 117 -6.50 -8.44 -0.86
CA ILE A 117 -6.36 -8.73 -2.30
C ILE A 117 -4.90 -9.01 -2.65
N GLN A 118 -3.97 -8.13 -2.26
CA GLN A 118 -2.55 -8.32 -2.58
C GLN A 118 -1.98 -9.60 -1.96
N LEU A 119 -2.29 -9.89 -0.70
CA LEU A 119 -1.86 -11.13 -0.04
C LEU A 119 -2.39 -12.37 -0.78
N ALA A 120 -3.66 -12.38 -1.17
CA ALA A 120 -4.26 -13.46 -1.93
C ALA A 120 -3.59 -13.61 -3.32
N LEU A 121 -3.41 -12.51 -4.05
CA LEU A 121 -2.77 -12.53 -5.37
C LEU A 121 -1.31 -12.99 -5.30
N GLY A 122 -0.56 -12.53 -4.29
CA GLY A 122 0.81 -12.97 -4.05
C GLY A 122 0.89 -14.48 -3.76
N ALA A 123 0.01 -15.00 -2.89
CA ALA A 123 -0.07 -16.43 -2.60
C ALA A 123 -0.45 -17.25 -3.85
N ILE A 124 -1.43 -16.80 -4.63
CA ILE A 124 -1.82 -17.42 -5.90
C ILE A 124 -0.62 -17.45 -6.87
N LYS A 125 0.13 -16.34 -6.96
CA LYS A 125 1.30 -16.25 -7.84
C LYS A 125 2.36 -17.28 -7.46
N ILE A 126 2.66 -17.42 -6.17
CA ILE A 126 3.64 -18.39 -5.67
C ILE A 126 3.18 -19.83 -5.94
N SER A 127 1.91 -20.13 -5.67
CA SER A 127 1.37 -21.48 -5.85
C SER A 127 1.31 -21.93 -7.31
N LYS A 128 1.15 -20.99 -8.25
CA LYS A 128 1.07 -21.28 -9.70
C LYS A 128 2.42 -21.15 -10.43
N SER A 129 3.52 -20.97 -9.70
CA SER A 129 4.84 -20.66 -10.24
C SER A 129 5.90 -21.71 -9.97
#